data_AF-A0A1M6QX55-F1
#
_entry.id   AF-A0A1M6QX55-F1
#
_cell.length_a   1.000
_cell.length_b   1.000
_cell.length_c   1.000
_cell.angle_alpha   90.00
_cell.angle_beta   90.00
_cell.angle_gamma   90.00
#
_symmetry.space_group_name_H-M   'P 1'
#
loop_
_entity.id
_entity.type
_entity.pdbx_description
1 polymer ?
#
loop_
_entity_poly.entity_id
_entity_poly.type
_entity_poly.pdbx_seq_one_letter_code
_entity_poly.pdbx_strand_id
1 'polypeptide(L)'
;MKTKLLTSLLMAFSLAVSSHAELQGSKDYEPGKVESSEWSALLGVSGGNSLIARDGTIFMNLRVGVVLNPHISLGAYFSTILSDVKNPKVRHPQMLDYHSYGIFAEPVVFRSGLFSISLPVSIGGGSVNFLNKGDEDGFKSDDAFFTSDFSAQFNFRVTKLLEVSVGGGYRLFAGIEENNLKNKDFRTPFGELRFTFKE
;
A
#
# COMPACT_ATOMS: atom_id res chain seq x y z
N MET A 1 -7.89 0.61 25.72
CA MET A 1 -7.64 1.49 24.56
C MET A 1 -7.85 0.82 23.20
N LYS A 2 -7.61 -0.49 23.03
CA LYS A 2 -7.74 -1.21 21.74
C LYS A 2 -9.16 -1.24 21.14
N THR A 3 -10.20 -1.24 21.96
CA THR A 3 -11.60 -1.29 21.50
C THR A 3 -12.10 0.01 20.87
N LYS A 4 -11.60 1.17 21.34
CA LYS A 4 -12.02 2.49 20.82
C LYS A 4 -11.45 2.77 19.42
N LEU A 5 -10.21 2.33 19.15
CA LEU A 5 -9.59 2.48 17.83
C LEU A 5 -10.31 1.62 16.77
N LEU A 6 -10.71 0.40 17.15
CA LEU A 6 -11.45 -0.51 16.28
C LEU A 6 -12.86 0.02 15.96
N THR A 7 -13.54 0.64 16.95
CA THR A 7 -14.85 1.27 16.72
C THR A 7 -14.73 2.53 15.86
N SER A 8 -13.69 3.34 16.03
CA SER A 8 -13.44 4.51 15.17
C SER A 8 -13.11 4.11 13.73
N LEU A 9 -12.36 3.01 13.52
CA LEU A 9 -12.06 2.49 12.19
C LEU A 9 -13.32 1.92 11.49
N LEU A 10 -14.15 1.18 12.23
CA LEU A 10 -15.43 0.68 11.71
C LEU A 10 -16.42 1.81 11.39
N MET A 11 -16.43 2.88 12.20
CA MET A 11 -17.32 4.02 12.01
C MET A 11 -16.86 4.93 10.84
N ALA A 12 -15.54 5.04 10.61
CA ALA A 12 -15.00 5.67 9.41
C ALA A 12 -15.31 4.84 8.15
N PHE A 13 -15.26 3.50 8.24
CA PHE A 13 -15.66 2.63 7.14
C PHE A 13 -17.15 2.67 6.85
N SER A 14 -18.04 2.83 7.85
CA SER A 14 -19.49 2.92 7.62
C SER A 14 -19.94 4.26 7.05
N LEU A 15 -19.22 5.35 7.35
CA LEU A 15 -19.50 6.69 6.79
C LEU A 15 -19.07 6.82 5.32
N ALA A 16 -18.12 6.01 4.84
CA ALA A 16 -17.75 5.98 3.43
C ALA A 16 -18.77 5.20 2.55
N VAL A 17 -19.66 4.40 3.14
CA VAL A 17 -20.67 3.62 2.39
C VAL A 17 -22.00 4.37 2.26
N SER A 18 -22.20 5.47 3.00
CA SER A 18 -23.49 6.16 3.10
C SER A 18 -23.69 7.31 2.10
N SER A 19 -22.73 7.59 1.23
CA SER A 19 -22.82 8.67 0.24
C SER A 19 -22.68 8.17 -1.19
N HIS A 20 -23.67 7.39 -1.67
CA HIS A 20 -24.01 7.04 -3.08
C HIS A 20 -24.12 5.53 -3.34
N ALA A 21 -25.15 4.91 -2.77
CA ALA A 21 -25.64 3.60 -3.19
C ALA A 21 -27.09 3.72 -3.68
N GLU A 22 -27.31 4.44 -4.79
CA GLU A 22 -28.47 4.11 -5.65
C GLU A 22 -28.10 2.88 -6.48
N LEU A 23 -28.47 1.72 -5.94
CA LEU A 23 -28.34 0.42 -6.59
C LEU A 23 -29.53 0.27 -7.55
N GLN A 24 -29.47 0.93 -8.71
CA GLN A 24 -30.40 0.66 -9.81
C GLN A 24 -29.97 -0.60 -10.57
N GLY A 25 -30.87 -1.58 -10.61
CA GLY A 25 -30.65 -2.90 -11.18
C GLY A 25 -30.49 -2.93 -12.71
N SER A 26 -29.72 -3.92 -13.13
CA SER A 26 -29.81 -4.66 -14.40
C SER A 26 -30.14 -3.87 -15.67
N LYS A 27 -29.09 -3.43 -16.37
CA LYS A 27 -28.95 -3.56 -17.83
C LYS A 27 -27.48 -3.87 -18.12
N ASP A 28 -27.24 -4.73 -19.12
CA ASP A 28 -25.93 -5.22 -19.52
C ASP A 28 -24.88 -4.10 -19.49
N TYR A 29 -23.90 -4.24 -18.61
CA TYR A 29 -22.80 -3.30 -18.50
C TYR A 29 -21.90 -3.51 -19.73
N GLU A 30 -22.18 -2.75 -20.78
CA GLU A 30 -21.19 -2.49 -21.81
C GLU A 30 -20.23 -1.42 -21.26
N PRO A 31 -18.91 -1.66 -21.25
CA PRO A 31 -17.96 -0.66 -20.82
C PRO A 31 -17.99 0.53 -21.78
N GLY A 32 -18.83 1.51 -21.44
CA GLY A 32 -18.87 2.80 -22.11
C GLY A 32 -17.49 3.44 -22.07
N LYS A 33 -17.12 4.10 -23.17
CA LYS A 33 -15.96 4.98 -23.26
C LYS A 33 -15.90 5.83 -21.99
N VAL A 34 -14.75 5.79 -21.32
CA VAL A 34 -14.46 6.68 -20.19
C VAL A 34 -14.65 8.10 -20.70
N GLU A 35 -15.76 8.75 -20.31
CA GLU A 35 -15.91 10.18 -20.54
C GLU A 35 -14.77 10.89 -19.83
N SER A 36 -14.09 11.75 -20.58
CA SER A 36 -12.91 12.46 -20.13
C SER A 36 -13.31 13.54 -19.12
N SER A 37 -13.47 13.17 -17.85
CA SER A 37 -13.11 14.11 -16.79
C SER A 37 -11.61 14.37 -16.95
N GLU A 38 -11.20 15.64 -16.97
CA GLU A 38 -9.78 15.99 -17.13
C GLU A 38 -8.96 15.30 -16.05
N TRP A 39 -9.42 15.33 -14.79
CA TRP A 39 -8.81 14.61 -13.67
C TRP A 39 -9.87 13.87 -12.83
N SER A 40 -9.47 12.75 -12.24
CA SER A 40 -10.31 11.92 -11.37
C SER A 40 -9.62 11.68 -10.02
N ALA A 41 -10.37 11.64 -8.92
CA ALA A 41 -9.80 11.34 -7.62
C ALA A 41 -9.43 9.84 -7.53
N LEU A 42 -8.38 9.50 -6.79
CA LEU A 42 -7.94 8.13 -6.58
C LEU A 42 -7.82 7.84 -5.08
N LEU A 43 -8.49 6.79 -4.64
CA LEU A 43 -8.30 6.17 -3.33
C LEU A 43 -7.96 4.69 -3.52
N GLY A 44 -6.83 4.25 -2.97
CA GLY A 44 -6.37 2.87 -3.06
C GLY A 44 -6.12 2.28 -1.68
N VAL A 45 -6.59 1.07 -1.45
CA VAL A 45 -6.22 0.26 -0.29
C VAL A 45 -5.64 -1.04 -0.81
N SER A 46 -4.47 -1.42 -0.31
CA SER A 46 -3.83 -2.68 -0.69
C SER A 46 -3.16 -3.35 0.49
N GLY A 47 -2.86 -4.63 0.30
CA GLY A 47 -2.04 -5.39 1.22
C GLY A 47 -1.47 -6.61 0.54
N GLY A 48 -0.47 -7.21 1.16
CA GLY A 48 0.16 -8.40 0.63
C GLY A 48 1.37 -8.82 1.43
N ASN A 49 2.15 -9.74 0.86
CA ASN A 49 3.30 -10.33 1.53
C ASN A 49 4.61 -9.69 1.06
N SER A 50 5.54 -9.53 2.00
CA SER A 50 6.89 -9.04 1.76
C SER A 50 7.86 -9.72 2.73
N LEU A 51 9.16 -9.55 2.53
CA LEU A 51 10.20 -9.98 3.46
C LEU A 51 10.84 -8.74 4.08
N ILE A 52 10.62 -8.51 5.37
CA ILE A 52 11.30 -7.44 6.12
C ILE A 52 12.20 -8.10 7.15
N ALA A 53 13.47 -7.66 7.21
CA ALA A 53 14.50 -8.31 8.03
C ALA A 53 14.65 -9.83 7.77
N ARG A 54 14.35 -10.28 6.53
CA ARG A 54 14.29 -11.70 6.09
C ARG A 54 13.19 -12.54 6.74
N ASP A 55 12.22 -11.92 7.40
CA ASP A 55 11.04 -12.58 7.95
C ASP A 55 9.80 -12.24 7.11
N GLY A 56 8.89 -13.21 6.98
CA GLY A 56 7.65 -13.04 6.23
C GLY A 56 6.73 -12.03 6.93
N THR A 57 6.36 -10.97 6.22
CA THR A 57 5.48 -9.93 6.77
C THR A 57 4.29 -9.66 5.87
N ILE A 58 3.17 -9.31 6.49
CA ILE A 58 2.01 -8.75 5.79
C ILE A 58 2.08 -7.23 5.93
N PHE A 59 2.08 -6.53 4.80
CA PHE A 59 1.97 -5.08 4.77
C PHE A 59 0.58 -4.64 4.32
N MET A 60 0.25 -3.40 4.64
CA MET A 60 -0.92 -2.69 4.14
C MET A 60 -0.48 -1.32 3.62
N ASN A 61 -1.05 -0.90 2.50
CA ASN A 61 -0.86 0.44 1.95
C ASN A 61 -2.21 1.16 1.82
N LEU A 62 -2.17 2.46 2.09
CA LEU A 62 -3.19 3.43 1.73
C LEU A 62 -2.60 4.36 0.69
N ARG A 63 -3.34 4.63 -0.39
CA ARG A 63 -2.93 5.51 -1.49
C ARG A 63 -4.02 6.52 -1.74
N VAL A 64 -3.62 7.78 -1.92
CA VAL A 64 -4.51 8.87 -2.28
C VAL A 64 -3.87 9.66 -3.41
N GLY A 65 -4.65 10.11 -4.39
CA GLY A 65 -4.07 10.81 -5.53
C GLY A 65 -5.08 11.23 -6.57
N VAL A 66 -4.55 11.47 -7.76
CA VAL A 66 -5.31 11.89 -8.93
C VAL A 66 -4.93 11.05 -10.15
N VAL A 67 -5.94 10.68 -10.94
CA VAL A 67 -5.78 10.12 -12.28
C VAL A 67 -5.77 11.29 -13.24
N LEU A 68 -4.61 11.59 -13.83
CA LEU A 68 -4.46 12.76 -14.70
C LEU A 68 -5.00 12.50 -16.11
N ASN A 69 -4.94 11.25 -16.55
CA ASN A 69 -5.49 10.77 -17.81
C ASN A 69 -5.57 9.23 -17.73
N PRO A 70 -6.14 8.55 -18.75
CA PRO A 70 -6.24 7.08 -18.74
C PRO A 70 -4.91 6.32 -18.66
N HIS A 71 -3.78 7.01 -18.83
CA HIS A 71 -2.42 6.47 -18.91
C HIS A 71 -1.56 6.77 -17.68
N ILE A 72 -1.88 7.77 -16.85
CA ILE A 72 -1.03 8.11 -15.70
C ILE A 72 -1.87 8.54 -14.49
N SER A 73 -1.48 8.01 -13.34
CA SER A 73 -1.98 8.44 -12.02
C SER A 73 -0.81 8.83 -11.13
N LEU A 74 -0.99 9.86 -10.30
CA LEU A 74 0.02 10.34 -9.36
C LEU A 74 -0.62 10.49 -7.98
N GLY A 75 0.18 10.40 -6.92
CA GLY A 75 -0.35 10.63 -5.58
C GLY A 75 0.65 10.37 -4.47
N ALA A 76 0.12 10.28 -3.26
CA ALA A 76 0.84 9.93 -2.06
C ALA A 76 0.42 8.55 -1.54
N TYR A 77 1.30 7.92 -0.78
CA TYR A 77 1.01 6.67 -0.11
C TYR A 77 1.46 6.70 1.35
N PHE A 78 0.83 5.84 2.13
CA PHE A 78 1.22 5.43 3.47
C PHE A 78 1.25 3.91 3.51
N SER A 79 2.25 3.33 4.18
CA SER A 79 2.46 1.89 4.26
C SER A 79 2.90 1.49 5.67
N THR A 80 2.30 0.43 6.19
CA THR A 80 2.62 -0.13 7.50
C THR A 80 2.60 -1.66 7.46
N ILE A 81 3.18 -2.32 8.47
CA ILE A 81 3.12 -3.77 8.64
C ILE A 81 2.05 -4.15 9.65
N LEU A 82 1.35 -5.26 9.36
CA LEU A 82 0.31 -5.83 10.23
C LEU A 82 0.76 -7.10 10.94
N SER A 83 1.96 -7.61 10.61
CA SER A 83 2.52 -8.83 11.21
C SER A 83 3.66 -8.51 12.16
N ASP A 84 3.77 -9.30 13.23
CA ASP A 84 4.92 -9.27 14.14
C ASP A 84 6.18 -9.74 13.40
N VAL A 85 7.00 -8.80 12.93
CA VAL A 85 8.30 -9.10 12.32
C VAL A 85 9.36 -9.22 13.41
N LYS A 86 10.08 -10.34 13.44
CA LYS A 86 11.15 -10.55 14.42
C LYS A 86 12.50 -10.22 13.82
N ASN A 87 13.37 -9.52 14.56
CA ASN A 87 14.77 -9.37 14.16
C ASN A 87 15.56 -10.66 14.50
N PRO A 88 15.99 -11.47 13.50
CA PRO A 88 16.67 -12.75 13.76
C PRO A 88 18.15 -12.59 14.12
N LYS A 89 18.71 -11.37 14.01
CA LYS A 89 20.14 -11.10 14.21
C LYS A 89 20.52 -10.68 15.62
N VAL A 90 19.54 -10.56 16.52
CA VAL A 90 19.73 -10.17 17.91
C VAL A 90 19.39 -11.33 18.84
N ARG A 91 20.10 -11.41 19.98
CA ARG A 91 19.95 -12.51 20.96
C ARG A 91 18.59 -12.50 21.67
N HIS A 92 17.94 -11.35 21.75
CA HIS A 92 16.61 -11.17 22.32
C HIS A 92 15.58 -10.87 21.22
N PRO A 93 14.39 -11.48 21.23
CA PRO A 93 13.39 -11.24 20.21
C PRO A 93 12.91 -9.78 20.26
N GLN A 94 13.19 -9.04 19.19
CA GLN A 94 12.69 -7.69 18.98
C GLN A 94 11.57 -7.71 17.94
N MET A 95 10.49 -6.99 18.22
CA MET A 95 9.42 -6.73 17.27
C MET A 95 9.76 -5.49 16.46
N LEU A 96 9.48 -5.53 15.17
CA LEU A 96 9.63 -4.40 14.27
C LEU A 96 8.30 -3.67 14.13
N ASP A 97 8.30 -2.36 14.32
CA ASP A 97 7.22 -1.48 13.87
C ASP A 97 7.71 -0.67 12.66
N TYR A 98 6.93 -0.64 11.59
CA TYR A 98 7.33 -0.07 10.30
C TYR A 98 6.24 0.87 9.80
N HIS A 99 6.67 2.08 9.46
CA HIS A 99 5.83 3.07 8.78
C HIS A 99 6.64 3.71 7.66
N SER A 100 6.03 3.84 6.48
CA SER A 100 6.61 4.62 5.38
C SER A 100 5.56 5.44 4.67
N TYR A 101 5.97 6.58 4.16
CA TYR A 101 5.16 7.51 3.42
C TYR A 101 5.95 8.05 2.23
N GLY A 102 5.25 8.47 1.20
CA GLY A 102 5.92 8.98 0.02
C GLY A 102 4.95 9.29 -1.10
N ILE A 103 5.50 9.38 -2.30
CA ILE A 103 4.77 9.66 -3.53
C ILE A 103 4.88 8.48 -4.50
N PHE A 104 3.90 8.37 -5.38
CA PHE A 104 3.90 7.39 -6.45
C PHE A 104 3.56 8.03 -7.79
N ALA A 105 4.04 7.37 -8.84
CA ALA A 105 3.58 7.53 -10.21
C ALA A 105 3.19 6.17 -10.78
N GLU A 106 2.02 6.08 -11.39
CA GLU A 106 1.49 4.84 -11.95
C GLU A 106 1.11 5.03 -13.42
N PRO A 107 2.05 4.75 -14.35
CA PRO A 107 1.75 4.63 -15.76
C PRO A 107 0.99 3.34 -16.07
N VAL A 108 -0.03 3.43 -16.90
CA VAL A 108 -0.73 2.31 -17.52
C VAL A 108 -0.09 2.07 -18.90
N VAL A 109 0.59 0.94 -19.04
CA VAL A 109 1.36 0.60 -20.25
C VAL A 109 0.55 -0.21 -21.26
N PHE A 110 -0.53 -0.84 -20.82
CA PHE A 110 -1.43 -1.60 -21.69
C PHE A 110 -2.86 -1.49 -21.18
N ARG A 111 -3.83 -1.36 -22.08
CA ARG A 111 -5.25 -1.36 -21.74
C ARG A 111 -6.05 -2.03 -22.86
N SER A 112 -6.90 -2.99 -22.48
CA SER A 112 -7.83 -3.66 -23.37
C SER A 112 -9.15 -3.91 -22.64
N GLY A 113 -10.16 -3.10 -22.93
CA GLY A 113 -11.48 -3.17 -22.26
C GLY A 113 -11.37 -2.96 -20.76
N LEU A 114 -11.81 -3.97 -19.98
CA LEU A 114 -11.79 -3.95 -18.51
C LEU A 114 -10.42 -4.27 -17.91
N PHE A 115 -9.49 -4.78 -18.72
CA PHE A 115 -8.17 -5.18 -18.28
C PHE A 115 -7.12 -4.12 -18.62
N SER A 116 -6.19 -3.87 -17.71
CA SER A 116 -5.02 -3.05 -17.98
C SER A 116 -3.80 -3.50 -17.19
N ILE A 117 -2.62 -3.14 -17.67
CA ILE A 117 -1.35 -3.37 -16.99
C ILE A 117 -0.76 -2.02 -16.63
N SER A 118 -0.40 -1.84 -15.37
CA SER A 118 0.30 -0.65 -14.90
C SER A 118 1.64 -1.00 -14.27
N LEU A 119 2.57 -0.04 -14.30
CA LEU A 119 3.90 -0.17 -13.73
C LEU A 119 4.11 0.90 -12.64
N PRO A 120 3.52 0.74 -11.44
CA PRO A 120 3.69 1.73 -10.38
C PRO A 120 5.13 1.82 -9.91
N VAL A 121 5.58 3.06 -9.76
CA VAL A 121 6.85 3.43 -9.14
C VAL A 121 6.54 4.31 -7.92
N SER A 122 7.15 4.00 -6.79
CA SER A 122 7.06 4.82 -5.58
C SER A 122 8.43 5.17 -5.04
N ILE A 123 8.51 6.34 -4.42
CA ILE A 123 9.66 6.78 -3.64
C ILE A 123 9.16 7.41 -2.34
N GLY A 124 9.89 7.21 -1.26
CA GLY A 124 9.49 7.73 0.02
C GLY A 124 10.54 7.51 1.08
N GLY A 125 10.12 7.75 2.32
CA GLY A 125 10.90 7.49 3.51
C GLY A 125 10.02 7.04 4.64
N GLY A 126 10.65 6.60 5.72
CA GLY A 126 9.93 6.07 6.85
C GLY A 126 10.83 5.88 8.05
N SER A 127 10.24 5.35 9.10
CA SER A 127 10.97 4.94 10.29
C SER A 127 10.69 3.47 10.60
N VAL A 128 11.70 2.83 11.14
CA VAL A 128 11.62 1.49 11.69
C VAL A 128 11.98 1.54 13.17
N ASN A 129 11.10 1.01 14.01
CA ASN A 129 11.28 1.03 15.44
C ASN A 129 11.46 -0.41 15.94
N PHE A 130 12.45 -0.60 16.81
CA PHE A 130 12.75 -1.90 17.41
C PHE A 130 12.19 -1.96 18.83
N LEU A 131 11.17 -2.78 19.04
CA LEU A 131 10.53 -2.98 20.33
C LEU A 131 11.08 -4.24 21.00
N ASN A 132 11.70 -4.10 22.18
CA ASN A 132 12.13 -5.23 22.98
C ASN A 132 10.90 -5.92 23.60
N LYS A 133 10.79 -7.25 23.45
CA LYS A 133 9.69 -8.00 24.03
C LYS A 133 9.78 -7.98 25.56
N GLY A 134 8.89 -7.22 26.22
CA GLY A 134 8.78 -7.14 27.68
C GLY A 134 9.28 -5.84 28.32
N ASP A 135 9.70 -4.87 27.51
CA ASP A 135 10.16 -3.55 27.97
C ASP A 135 9.26 -2.49 27.34
N GLU A 136 8.14 -2.16 27.99
CA GLU A 136 7.16 -1.16 27.50
C GLU A 136 7.74 0.26 27.49
N ASP A 137 8.88 0.46 28.17
CA ASP A 137 9.59 1.75 28.33
C ASP A 137 11.03 1.75 27.74
N GLY A 138 11.43 0.69 27.04
CA GLY A 138 12.78 0.55 26.48
C GLY A 138 13.08 1.54 25.35
N PHE A 139 14.28 2.13 25.36
CA PHE A 139 14.76 3.15 24.42
C PHE A 139 14.35 2.88 22.96
N LYS A 140 13.55 3.80 22.41
CA LYS A 140 13.14 3.84 21.00
C LYS A 140 14.34 4.22 20.14
N SER A 141 14.89 3.22 19.46
CA SER A 141 15.83 3.46 18.37
C SER A 141 14.98 3.55 17.09
N ASP A 142 14.71 4.78 16.67
CA ASP A 142 13.99 5.11 15.45
C ASP A 142 15.02 5.27 14.33
N ASP A 143 15.09 4.28 13.44
CA ASP A 143 15.95 4.35 12.27
C ASP A 143 15.17 4.91 11.09
N ALA A 144 15.65 6.02 10.52
CA ALA A 144 15.06 6.60 9.33
C ALA A 144 15.61 5.92 8.08
N PHE A 145 14.74 5.61 7.12
CA PHE A 145 15.13 5.00 5.85
C PHE A 145 14.49 5.69 4.66
N PHE A 146 15.10 5.52 3.51
CA PHE A 146 14.52 5.78 2.20
C PHE A 146 14.06 4.47 1.57
N THR A 147 12.93 4.51 0.90
CA THR A 147 12.36 3.37 0.19
C THR A 147 12.02 3.74 -1.25
N SER A 148 12.14 2.76 -2.15
CA SER A 148 11.61 2.87 -3.50
C SER A 148 11.03 1.53 -3.95
N ASP A 149 9.82 1.57 -4.49
CA ASP A 149 9.18 0.38 -5.05
C ASP A 149 9.09 0.50 -6.57
N PHE A 150 9.39 -0.59 -7.26
CA PHE A 150 9.03 -0.79 -8.66
C PHE A 150 8.18 -2.05 -8.77
N SER A 151 7.02 -1.95 -9.43
CA SER A 151 6.06 -3.05 -9.49
C SER A 151 5.38 -3.16 -10.84
N ALA A 152 4.76 -4.32 -11.08
CA ALA A 152 3.84 -4.55 -12.17
C ALA A 152 2.49 -5.02 -11.61
N GLN A 153 1.41 -4.48 -12.16
CA GLN A 153 0.05 -4.69 -11.67
C GLN A 153 -0.86 -5.06 -12.83
N PHE A 154 -1.63 -6.13 -12.64
CA PHE A 154 -2.70 -6.54 -13.52
C PHE A 154 -4.02 -6.02 -12.94
N ASN A 155 -4.60 -5.04 -13.61
CA ASN A 155 -5.78 -4.35 -13.13
C ASN A 155 -7.02 -4.86 -13.88
N PHE A 156 -8.06 -5.18 -13.13
CA PHE A 156 -9.36 -5.57 -13.63
C PHE A 156 -10.42 -4.59 -13.11
N ARG A 157 -11.08 -3.90 -14.03
CA ARG A 157 -12.17 -2.98 -13.71
C ARG A 157 -13.44 -3.76 -13.43
N VAL A 158 -13.88 -3.75 -12.18
CA VAL A 158 -15.08 -4.46 -11.71
C VAL A 158 -16.32 -3.58 -11.91
N THR A 159 -16.23 -2.29 -11.60
CA THR A 159 -17.30 -1.30 -11.82
C THR A 159 -16.72 -0.03 -12.44
N LYS A 160 -17.56 0.97 -12.73
CA LYS A 160 -17.07 2.28 -13.21
C LYS A 160 -16.06 2.91 -12.23
N LEU A 161 -16.27 2.70 -10.92
CA LEU A 161 -15.46 3.28 -9.85
C LEU A 161 -14.39 2.33 -9.31
N LEU A 162 -14.67 1.02 -9.26
CA LEU A 162 -13.82 0.03 -8.59
C LEU A 162 -12.95 -0.74 -9.58
N GLU A 163 -11.66 -0.75 -9.29
CA GLU A 163 -10.62 -1.54 -9.96
C GLU A 163 -9.93 -2.44 -8.94
N VAL A 164 -9.83 -3.72 -9.25
CA VAL A 164 -9.08 -4.70 -8.46
C VAL A 164 -7.79 -5.02 -9.19
N SER A 165 -6.67 -4.89 -8.50
CA SER A 165 -5.35 -5.17 -9.06
C SER A 165 -4.68 -6.29 -8.29
N VAL A 166 -4.03 -7.19 -9.02
CA VAL A 166 -3.09 -8.16 -8.46
C VAL A 166 -1.74 -7.95 -9.10
N GLY A 167 -0.69 -7.97 -8.30
CA GLY A 167 0.64 -7.70 -8.80
C GLY A 167 1.70 -7.92 -7.76
N GLY A 168 2.87 -7.39 -8.06
CA GLY A 168 4.02 -7.51 -7.22
C GLY A 168 5.19 -6.74 -7.78
N GLY A 169 6.23 -6.63 -6.98
CA GLY A 169 7.36 -5.80 -7.32
C GLY A 169 8.56 -6.10 -6.46
N TYR A 170 9.50 -5.17 -6.50
CA TYR A 170 10.69 -5.19 -5.68
C TYR A 170 10.81 -3.87 -4.93
N ARG A 171 11.02 -3.96 -3.62
CA ARG A 171 11.24 -2.83 -2.72
C ARG A 171 12.71 -2.70 -2.41
N LEU A 172 13.23 -1.49 -2.58
CA LEU A 172 14.60 -1.10 -2.30
C LEU A 172 14.65 -0.20 -1.07
N PHE A 173 15.65 -0.43 -0.23
CA PHE A 173 15.92 0.36 0.97
C PHE A 173 17.31 0.97 0.94
N ALA A 174 17.41 2.19 1.49
CA ALA A 174 18.65 2.90 1.75
C ALA A 174 18.58 3.61 3.11
N GLY A 175 19.72 3.77 3.79
CA GLY A 175 19.82 4.46 5.09
C GLY A 175 19.62 3.60 6.34
N ILE A 176 19.38 2.28 6.22
CA ILE A 176 19.27 1.37 7.37
C ILE A 176 20.66 0.86 7.75
N GLU A 177 21.15 1.30 8.91
CA GLU A 177 22.48 0.96 9.44
C GLU A 177 22.48 0.53 10.92
N GLU A 178 21.34 0.56 11.62
CA GLU A 178 21.27 0.25 13.05
C GLU A 178 20.99 -1.24 13.36
N ASN A 179 21.34 -1.66 14.58
CA ASN A 179 21.03 -2.99 15.13
C ASN A 179 21.52 -4.20 14.28
N ASN A 180 22.72 -4.10 13.67
CA ASN A 180 23.34 -5.13 12.80
C ASN A 180 22.54 -5.47 11.54
N LEU A 181 21.55 -4.67 11.18
CA LEU A 181 20.82 -4.78 9.94
C LEU A 181 21.47 -3.89 8.89
N LYS A 182 21.43 -4.35 7.63
CA LYS A 182 21.88 -3.58 6.48
C LYS A 182 20.71 -3.42 5.52
N ASN A 183 20.76 -2.40 4.66
CA ASN A 183 19.83 -2.22 3.54
C ASN A 183 19.48 -3.53 2.79
N LYS A 184 20.45 -4.43 2.59
CA LYS A 184 20.26 -5.72 1.90
C LYS A 184 19.26 -6.65 2.62
N ASP A 185 19.11 -6.54 3.93
CA ASP A 185 18.20 -7.38 4.71
C ASP A 185 16.73 -6.95 4.61
N PHE A 186 16.49 -5.76 4.04
CA PHE A 186 15.15 -5.21 3.80
C PHE A 186 14.76 -5.22 2.32
N ARG A 187 15.72 -5.31 1.39
CA ARG A 187 15.44 -5.41 -0.04
C ARG A 187 14.67 -6.70 -0.34
N THR A 188 13.49 -6.58 -0.90
CA THR A 188 12.55 -7.69 -0.94
C THR A 188 11.64 -7.67 -2.15
N PRO A 189 11.33 -8.84 -2.74
CA PRO A 189 10.14 -8.96 -3.56
C PRO A 189 8.89 -8.79 -2.68
N PHE A 190 7.81 -8.32 -3.28
CA PHE A 190 6.51 -8.29 -2.62
C PHE A 190 5.41 -8.70 -3.58
N GLY A 191 4.36 -9.33 -3.04
CA GLY A 191 3.08 -9.53 -3.71
C GLY A 191 2.06 -8.54 -3.15
N GLU A 192 1.12 -8.09 -3.97
CA GLU A 192 0.10 -7.11 -3.60
C GLU A 192 -1.25 -7.45 -4.23
N LEU A 193 -2.30 -7.37 -3.41
CA LEU A 193 -3.69 -7.25 -3.85
C LEU A 193 -4.16 -5.83 -3.51
N ARG A 194 -4.76 -5.15 -4.48
CA ARG A 194 -5.15 -3.74 -4.36
C ARG A 194 -6.58 -3.51 -4.84
N PHE A 195 -7.28 -2.67 -4.11
CA PHE A 195 -8.60 -2.14 -4.46
C PHE A 195 -8.45 -0.64 -4.67
N THR A 196 -8.79 -0.16 -5.86
CA THR A 196 -8.68 1.25 -6.24
C THR A 196 -10.03 1.79 -6.65
N PHE A 197 -10.44 2.88 -6.01
CA PHE A 197 -11.62 3.67 -6.31
C PHE A 197 -11.18 4.90 -7.12
N LYS A 198 -11.77 5.09 -8.29
CA LYS A 198 -11.51 6.22 -9.20
C LYS A 198 -12.84 6.92 -9.47
N GLU A 199 -12.96 8.19 -9.10
CA GLU A 199 -14.16 9.03 -9.32
C GLU A 199 -13.96 9.98 -10.51
#